data_AF-A0A1F3WUW7-F1
#
_entry.id   AF-A0A1F3WUW7-F1
#
_cell.length_a   1.000
_cell.length_b   1.000
_cell.length_c   1.000
_cell.angle_alpha   90.00
_cell.angle_beta   90.00
_cell.angle_gamma   90.00
#
_symmetry.space_group_name_H-M   'P 1'
#
loop_
_entity.id
_entity.type
_entity.pdbx_description
1 polymer ?
#
loop_
_entity_poly.entity_id
_entity_poly.type
_entity_poly.pdbx_seq_one_letter_code
_entity_poly.pdbx_strand_id
1 'polypeptide(L)'
;MKAEKDFGGNFFWVLGGIPKPNTNANFEYYVIPSSAMARNVAHAHQLWLKAPGAKGQEHKANTVRTVHLPPHKSFSGWEIGEYLERWDLIVTKLRA
;
A
#
# COMPACT_ATOMS: atom_id res chain seq x y z
N MET A 1 14.10 2.70 -3.26
CA MET A 1 12.90 3.49 -2.90
C MET A 1 12.05 2.64 -1.97
N LYS A 2 11.64 3.16 -0.80
CA LYS A 2 10.82 2.39 0.15
C LYS A 2 9.44 3.01 0.27
N ALA A 3 8.42 2.16 0.32
CA ALA A 3 7.02 2.58 0.46
C ALA A 3 6.73 3.31 1.78
N GLU A 4 7.59 3.17 2.81
CA GLU A 4 7.48 3.90 4.08
C GLU A 4 7.91 5.38 4.03
N LYS A 5 8.53 5.82 2.92
CA LYS A 5 8.98 7.20 2.76
C LYS A 5 7.91 8.01 2.03
N ASP A 6 7.59 9.18 2.58
CA ASP A 6 6.80 10.20 1.90
C ASP A 6 7.69 10.98 0.92
N PHE A 7 7.29 10.98 -0.35
CA PHE A 7 7.99 11.66 -1.45
C PHE A 7 7.32 12.98 -1.84
N GLY A 8 6.30 13.41 -1.09
CA GLY A 8 5.61 14.69 -1.28
C GLY A 8 4.32 14.57 -2.08
N GLY A 9 3.59 15.69 -2.14
CA GLY A 9 2.20 15.74 -2.61
C GLY A 9 1.96 15.42 -4.09
N ASN A 10 3.02 15.39 -4.91
CA ASN A 10 2.95 15.05 -6.34
C ASN A 10 3.43 13.63 -6.65
N PHE A 11 3.79 12.85 -5.62
CA PHE A 11 4.18 11.46 -5.78
C PHE A 11 3.01 10.54 -5.40
N PHE A 12 2.73 9.57 -6.27
CA PHE A 12 1.68 8.58 -6.07
C PHE A 12 2.22 7.19 -6.34
N TRP A 13 1.71 6.21 -5.59
CA TRP A 13 1.88 4.81 -5.89
C TRP A 13 0.69 4.34 -6.72
N VAL A 14 0.96 3.73 -7.86
CA VAL A 14 -0.07 3.11 -8.72
C VAL A 14 0.19 1.62 -8.77
N LEU A 15 -0.72 0.84 -8.20
CA LEU A 15 -0.65 -0.63 -8.20
C LEU A 15 -1.66 -1.16 -9.21
N GLY A 16 -1.18 -1.89 -10.23
CA GLY A 16 -2.02 -2.44 -11.29
C GLY A 16 -2.27 -3.94 -11.13
N GLY A 17 -3.54 -4.33 -11.08
CA GLY A 17 -4.01 -5.70 -11.22
C GLY A 17 -4.37 -5.97 -12.68
N ILE A 18 -3.57 -6.82 -13.34
CA ILE A 18 -3.85 -7.25 -14.72
C ILE A 18 -4.60 -8.57 -14.68
N PRO A 19 -5.80 -8.67 -15.29
CA PRO A 19 -6.58 -9.89 -15.28
C PRO A 19 -5.87 -11.00 -16.07
N LYS A 20 -6.20 -12.25 -15.77
CA LYS A 20 -5.69 -13.39 -16.55
C LYS A 20 -6.20 -13.30 -17.99
N PRO A 21 -5.43 -13.78 -18.97
CA PRO A 21 -5.89 -13.87 -20.35
C PRO A 21 -7.21 -14.64 -20.45
N ASN A 22 -8.04 -14.27 -21.44
CA ASN A 22 -9.33 -14.90 -21.72
C ASN A 22 -10.35 -14.82 -20.56
N THR A 23 -10.24 -13.80 -19.71
CA THR A 23 -11.26 -13.45 -18.72
C THR A 23 -11.92 -12.11 -19.09
N ASN A 24 -13.17 -11.92 -18.68
CA ASN A 24 -13.89 -10.65 -18.83
C ASN A 24 -13.64 -9.68 -17.65
N ALA A 25 -12.62 -9.95 -16.83
CA ALA A 25 -12.28 -9.08 -15.72
C ALA A 25 -11.61 -7.80 -16.23
N ASN A 26 -11.86 -6.69 -15.56
CA ASN A 26 -11.23 -5.42 -15.88
C ASN A 26 -9.83 -5.34 -15.26
N PHE A 27 -9.03 -4.41 -15.78
CA PHE A 27 -7.85 -3.95 -15.07
C PHE A 27 -8.29 -3.18 -13.83
N GLU A 28 -7.53 -3.31 -12.75
CA GLU A 28 -7.75 -2.57 -11.52
C GLU A 28 -6.52 -1.75 -11.19
N TYR A 29 -6.71 -0.48 -10.85
CA TYR A 29 -5.63 0.40 -10.43
C TYR A 29 -5.93 1.00 -9.06
N TYR A 30 -4.98 0.84 -8.13
CA TYR A 30 -5.02 1.50 -6.83
C TYR A 30 -4.10 2.72 -6.86
N VAL A 31 -4.69 3.91 -6.78
CA VAL A 31 -3.97 5.20 -6.87
C VAL A 31 -3.83 5.79 -5.47
N ILE A 32 -2.65 5.65 -4.88
CA ILE A 32 -2.42 5.88 -3.45
C ILE A 32 -1.46 7.08 -3.27
N PRO A 33 -1.85 8.14 -2.53
CA PRO A 33 -0.95 9.24 -2.19
C PRO A 33 0.31 8.75 -1.46
N SER A 34 1.47 9.35 -1.75
CA SER A 34 2.73 8.98 -1.10
C SER A 34 2.65 9.00 0.43
N SER A 35 2.02 10.03 0.99
CA SER A 35 1.83 10.19 2.43
C SER A 35 0.98 9.07 3.05
N ALA A 36 -0.08 8.64 2.37
CA ALA A 36 -0.95 7.56 2.82
C ALA A 36 -0.20 6.21 2.81
N MET A 37 0.54 5.93 1.73
CA MET A 37 1.39 4.73 1.64
C MET A 37 2.46 4.73 2.75
N ALA A 38 3.19 5.84 2.89
CA ALA A 38 4.28 6.00 3.85
C ALA A 38 3.83 5.72 5.28
N ARG A 39 2.77 6.43 5.71
CA ARG A 39 2.19 6.30 7.05
C ARG A 39 1.75 4.87 7.34
N ASN A 40 0.98 4.26 6.44
CA ASN A 40 0.41 2.95 6.71
C ASN A 40 1.44 1.82 6.66
N VAL A 41 2.41 1.89 5.74
CA VAL A 41 3.51 0.92 5.66
C VAL A 41 4.43 1.02 6.86
N ALA A 42 4.78 2.25 7.29
CA ALA A 42 5.57 2.46 8.49
C ALA A 42 4.86 1.92 9.73
N HIS A 43 3.57 2.21 9.88
CA HIS A 43 2.76 1.72 10.99
C HIS A 43 2.67 0.18 11.01
N ALA A 44 2.39 -0.45 9.87
CA ALA A 44 2.33 -1.91 9.77
C ALA A 44 3.67 -2.56 10.12
N HIS A 45 4.79 -1.98 9.68
CA HIS A 45 6.12 -2.50 10.02
C HIS A 45 6.42 -2.36 11.51
N GLN A 46 6.05 -1.24 12.15
CA GLN A 46 6.21 -1.05 13.58
C GLN A 46 5.38 -2.05 14.39
N LEU A 47 4.15 -2.33 13.97
CA LEU A 47 3.32 -3.37 14.59
C LEU A 47 3.93 -4.76 14.42
N TRP A 48 4.41 -5.08 13.21
CA TRP A 48 5.10 -6.34 12.95
C TRP A 48 6.34 -6.51 13.84
N LEU A 49 7.16 -5.47 14.02
CA LEU A 49 8.34 -5.55 14.91
C LEU A 49 7.98 -5.85 16.37
N LYS A 50 6.84 -5.36 16.84
CA LYS A 50 6.36 -5.56 18.23
C LYS A 50 5.64 -6.88 18.42
N ALA A 51 5.15 -7.50 17.35
CA ALA A 51 4.46 -8.77 17.44
C ALA A 51 5.45 -9.92 17.69
N PRO A 52 5.08 -10.94 18.47
CA PRO A 52 5.87 -12.16 18.52
C PRO A 52 5.78 -12.88 17.17
N GLY A 53 6.91 -13.39 16.70
CA GLY A 53 6.96 -14.27 15.53
C GLY A 53 6.25 -15.59 15.78
N ALA A 54 6.11 -16.40 14.72
CA ALA A 54 5.33 -17.64 14.78
C ALA A 54 5.77 -18.66 15.85
N LYS A 55 7.01 -18.58 16.36
CA LYS A 55 7.53 -19.39 17.47
C LYS A 55 7.80 -18.56 18.73
N GLY A 56 7.17 -17.40 18.87
CA GLY A 56 7.35 -16.47 19.99
C GLY A 56 8.62 -15.62 19.92
N GLN A 57 9.45 -15.77 18.88
CA GLN A 57 10.69 -15.01 18.74
C GLN A 57 10.42 -13.57 18.29
N GLU A 58 11.21 -12.62 18.79
CA GLU A 58 11.14 -11.24 18.33
C GLU A 58 11.50 -11.10 16.85
N HIS A 59 10.83 -10.18 16.17
CA HIS A 59 11.13 -9.84 14.80
C HIS A 59 12.38 -8.96 14.71
N LYS A 60 13.33 -9.34 13.84
CA LYS A 60 14.49 -8.50 13.53
C LYS A 60 14.13 -7.49 12.45
N ALA A 61 14.45 -6.22 12.70
CA ALA A 61 14.28 -5.17 11.71
C ALA A 61 15.03 -5.50 10.40
N ASN A 62 14.33 -5.32 9.28
CA ASN A 62 14.87 -5.59 7.95
C ASN A 62 14.39 -4.51 6.96
N THR A 63 14.83 -4.62 5.72
CA THR A 63 14.56 -3.65 4.66
C THR A 63 13.23 -3.89 3.93
N VAL A 64 12.52 -4.98 4.22
CA VAL A 64 11.30 -5.40 3.53
C VAL A 64 10.08 -4.67 4.09
N ARG A 65 9.19 -4.26 3.20
CA ARG A 65 7.90 -3.65 3.53
C ARG A 65 6.80 -4.35 2.74
N THR A 66 5.66 -4.56 3.38
CA THR A 66 4.54 -5.29 2.79
C THR A 66 3.34 -4.36 2.62
N VAL A 67 2.75 -4.40 1.44
CA VAL A 67 1.44 -3.82 1.14
C VAL A 67 0.55 -4.98 0.74
N HIS A 68 -0.65 -5.05 1.32
CA HIS A 68 -1.61 -6.13 1.03
C HIS A 68 -2.63 -5.62 0.02
N LEU A 69 -2.85 -6.40 -1.04
CA LEU A 69 -3.91 -6.17 -2.01
C LEU A 69 -5.20 -6.85 -1.53
N PRO A 70 -6.39 -6.29 -1.81
CA PRO A 70 -7.65 -6.99 -1.57
C PRO A 70 -7.64 -8.40 -2.17
N PRO A 71 -8.26 -9.39 -1.52
CA PRO A 71 -9.05 -9.29 -0.29
C PRO A 71 -8.22 -9.28 1.01
N HIS A 72 -6.89 -9.29 0.92
CA HIS A 72 -6.03 -9.33 2.09
C HIS A 72 -5.88 -7.96 2.75
N LYS A 73 -5.84 -7.96 4.08
CA LYS A 73 -5.66 -6.76 4.89
C LYS A 73 -4.25 -6.72 5.43
N SER A 74 -3.73 -5.51 5.62
CA SER A 74 -2.47 -5.31 6.34
C SER A 74 -2.57 -5.82 7.77
N PHE A 75 -1.43 -6.17 8.36
CA PHE A 75 -1.31 -6.43 9.80
C PHE A 75 -1.81 -5.26 10.65
N SER A 76 -1.73 -4.03 10.11
CA SER A 76 -2.30 -2.81 10.74
C SER A 76 -3.81 -2.63 10.52
N GLY A 77 -4.48 -3.54 9.82
CA GLY A 77 -5.86 -3.39 9.38
C GLY A 77 -6.05 -2.43 8.21
N TRP A 78 -4.98 -1.82 7.68
CA TRP A 78 -5.07 -0.95 6.51
C TRP A 78 -5.49 -1.74 5.26
N GLU A 79 -6.45 -1.17 4.53
CA GLU A 79 -6.99 -1.68 3.29
C GLU A 79 -6.81 -0.63 2.19
N ILE A 80 -6.22 -1.04 1.06
CA ILE A 80 -6.02 -0.12 -0.06
C ILE A 80 -7.26 0.04 -0.95
N GLY A 81 -8.34 -0.71 -0.67
CA GLY A 81 -9.57 -0.71 -1.47
C GLY A 81 -10.19 0.67 -1.67
N GLU A 82 -10.03 1.57 -0.69
CA GLU A 82 -10.47 2.97 -0.77
C GLU A 82 -9.79 3.78 -1.89
N TYR A 83 -8.68 3.28 -2.45
CA TYR A 83 -7.90 3.90 -3.51
C TYR A 83 -8.15 3.32 -4.91
N LEU A 84 -9.11 2.38 -5.05
CA LEU A 84 -9.45 1.80 -6.35
C LEU A 84 -9.98 2.87 -7.32
N GLU A 85 -9.36 2.97 -8.49
CA GLU A 85 -9.66 3.93 -9.56
C GLU A 85 -9.69 5.40 -9.13
N ARG A 86 -8.98 5.75 -8.04
CA ARG A 86 -8.92 7.12 -7.49
C ARG A 86 -7.98 8.06 -8.26
N TRP A 87 -8.08 8.06 -9.59
CA TRP A 87 -7.35 8.96 -10.47
C TRP A 87 -7.67 10.44 -10.22
N ASP A 88 -8.84 10.73 -9.66
CA ASP A 88 -9.25 12.06 -9.23
C ASP A 88 -8.22 12.70 -8.27
N LEU A 89 -7.55 11.91 -7.43
CA LEU A 89 -6.54 12.41 -6.50
C LEU A 89 -5.35 13.06 -7.20
N ILE A 90 -4.95 12.52 -8.36
CA ILE A 90 -3.88 13.10 -9.19
C ILE A 90 -4.42 14.34 -9.89
N VAL A 91 -5.62 14.26 -10.48
CA VAL A 91 -6.24 15.39 -11.19
C VAL A 91 -6.40 16.61 -10.28
N THR A 92 -6.80 16.42 -9.02
CA THR A 92 -6.90 17.51 -8.04
C THR A 92 -5.57 18.22 -7.81
N LYS A 93 -4.43 17.50 -7.86
CA LYS A 93 -3.10 18.12 -7.70
C LYS A 93 -2.70 18.99 -8.87
N LEU A 94 -3.20 18.72 -10.07
CA LEU A 94 -2.91 19.51 -11.27
C LEU A 94 -3.71 20.82 -11.34
N ARG A 95 -4.74 20.97 -10.51
CA ARG A 95 -5.61 22.15 -10.47
C ARG A 95 -5.25 23.15 -9.36
N ALA A 96 -4.24 22.83 -8.55
CA ALA A 96 -3.80 23.60 -7.39
C ALA A 96 -2.53 24.41 -7.69
#